data_AF-U2W4A9-F1
#
_entry.id   AF-U2W4A9-F1
#
_cell.length_a   1.000
_cell.length_b   1.000
_cell.length_c   1.000
_cell.angle_alpha   90.00
_cell.angle_beta   90.00
_cell.angle_gamma   90.00
#
_symmetry.space_group_name_H-M   'P 1'
#
loop_
_entity.id
_entity.type
_entity.pdbx_description
1 polymer ?
#
loop_
_entity_poly.entity_id
_entity_poly.type
_entity_poly.pdbx_seq_one_letter_code
_entity_poly.pdbx_strand_id
1 'polypeptide(L)'
;MRYARPNDRRTGSGSIPPEVLYHLELSRQKAESTKTREMHCPMCGYLVQIIPVTQTEIVFVKCHKCKFTGALDPAYFRRVKRLSAYNEQLRKYASRKIR
;
A
#
# COMPACT_ATOMS: atom_id res chain seq x y z
N MET A 1 6.83 8.21 13.61
CA MET A 1 7.57 8.06 12.34
C MET A 1 8.04 9.43 11.91
N ARG A 2 9.36 9.69 11.85
CA ARG A 2 9.89 10.94 11.27
C ARG A 2 10.09 10.67 9.78
N TYR A 3 9.30 11.31 8.91
CA TYR A 3 9.58 11.23 7.48
C TYR A 3 10.96 11.87 7.23
N ALA A 4 11.80 11.19 6.44
CA ALA A 4 13.07 11.74 6.01
C ALA A 4 12.79 13.08 5.31
N ARG A 5 13.52 14.13 5.68
CA ARG A 5 13.46 15.41 4.94
C ARG A 5 13.77 15.11 3.47
N PRO A 6 13.01 15.66 2.51
CA PRO A 6 13.30 15.48 1.10
C PRO A 6 14.77 15.81 0.84
N ASN A 7 15.48 14.88 0.22
CA ASN A 7 16.90 15.04 -0.07
C ASN A 7 17.00 16.08 -1.20
N ASP A 8 17.48 17.28 -0.89
CA ASP A 8 17.55 18.49 -1.74
C ASP A 8 18.51 18.37 -2.95
N ARG A 9 18.65 17.18 -3.56
CA ARG A 9 19.54 16.92 -4.70
C ARG A 9 18.86 17.04 -6.07
N ARG A 10 17.89 17.96 -6.21
CA ARG A 10 17.44 18.46 -7.52
C ARG A 10 17.28 19.97 -7.44
N THR A 11 18.38 20.66 -7.63
CA THR A 11 18.45 22.09 -7.93
C THR A 11 17.79 22.38 -9.28
N GLY A 12 16.47 22.51 -9.27
CA GLY A 12 15.73 23.35 -10.22
C GLY A 12 15.20 24.53 -9.42
N SER A 13 15.68 25.73 -9.70
CA SER A 13 15.34 26.98 -9.02
C SER A 13 13.90 27.42 -9.31
N GLY A 14 12.91 26.63 -8.92
CA GLY A 14 11.51 27.01 -8.86
C GLY A 14 11.10 27.13 -7.41
N SER A 15 10.90 28.34 -6.92
CA SER A 15 10.24 28.54 -5.63
C SER A 15 8.89 27.82 -5.66
N ILE A 16 8.66 26.88 -4.75
CA ILE A 16 7.37 26.19 -4.63
C ILE A 16 6.32 27.26 -4.33
N PRO A 17 5.22 27.36 -5.12
CA PRO A 17 4.18 28.35 -4.87
C PRO A 17 3.61 28.24 -3.44
N PRO A 18 3.30 29.36 -2.76
CA PRO A 18 2.76 29.32 -1.39
C PRO A 18 1.50 28.47 -1.23
N GLU A 19 0.64 28.42 -2.25
CA GLU A 19 -0.55 27.56 -2.31
C GLU A 19 -0.19 26.07 -2.21
N VAL A 20 0.84 25.63 -2.94
CA VAL A 20 1.30 24.24 -2.92
C VAL A 20 1.84 23.88 -1.54
N LEU A 21 2.60 24.79 -0.92
CA LEU A 21 3.07 24.59 0.47
C LEU A 21 1.91 24.46 1.45
N TYR A 22 0.87 25.29 1.30
CA TYR A 22 -0.34 25.23 2.12
C TYR A 22 -1.07 23.88 1.97
N HIS A 23 -1.27 23.40 0.75
CA HIS A 23 -1.90 22.10 0.51
C HIS A 23 -1.06 20.92 1.03
N LEU A 24 0.26 20.99 0.90
CA LEU A 24 1.16 19.98 1.47
C LEU A 24 1.03 19.91 2.99
N GLU A 25 0.94 21.06 3.67
CA GLU A 25 0.78 21.13 5.11
C GLU A 25 -0.59 20.59 5.56
N LEU A 26 -1.68 20.96 4.87
CA LEU A 26 -3.01 20.37 5.13
C LEU A 26 -3.01 18.86 4.92
N SER A 27 -2.38 18.39 3.85
CA SER A 27 -2.23 16.96 3.56
C SER A 27 -1.47 16.24 4.67
N ARG A 28 -0.40 16.85 5.21
CA ARG A 28 0.38 16.31 6.33
C ARG A 28 -0.47 16.15 7.58
N GLN A 29 -1.17 17.21 8.00
CA GLN A 29 -2.01 17.20 9.20
C GLN A 29 -3.13 16.15 9.10
N LYS A 30 -3.74 16.02 7.91
CA LYS A 30 -4.74 14.98 7.64
C LYS A 30 -4.15 13.59 7.71
N ALA A 31 -2.95 13.36 7.15
CA ALA A 31 -2.29 12.07 7.18
C ALA A 31 -1.93 11.64 8.63
N GLU A 32 -1.47 12.56 9.47
CA GLU A 32 -1.07 12.28 10.86
C GLU A 32 -2.24 11.87 11.75
N SER A 33 -3.43 12.42 11.51
CA SER A 33 -4.65 12.08 12.25
C SER A 33 -5.36 10.83 11.71
N THR A 34 -4.97 10.35 10.53
CA THR A 34 -5.64 9.22 9.87
C THR A 34 -5.14 7.87 10.42
N LYS A 35 -6.06 7.03 10.89
CA LYS A 35 -5.72 5.65 11.26
C LYS A 35 -5.37 4.83 10.03
N THR A 36 -4.22 4.16 10.08
CA THR A 36 -3.71 3.31 9.00
C THR A 36 -3.71 1.83 9.37
N ARG A 37 -3.56 0.98 8.35
CA ARG A 37 -3.34 -0.46 8.49
C ARG A 37 -2.41 -0.98 7.40
N GLU A 38 -1.85 -2.13 7.68
CA GLU A 38 -0.99 -2.86 6.75
C GLU A 38 -1.79 -3.68 5.74
N MET A 39 -1.35 -3.66 4.49
CA MET A 39 -1.82 -4.53 3.43
C MET A 39 -0.67 -5.44 2.99
N HIS A 40 -0.88 -6.75 3.06
CA HIS A 40 0.11 -7.76 2.73
C HIS A 40 -0.16 -8.39 1.36
N CYS A 41 0.90 -8.78 0.67
CA CYS A 41 0.85 -9.52 -0.59
C CYS A 41 0.15 -10.86 -0.36
N PRO A 42 -0.92 -11.20 -1.12
CA PRO A 42 -1.59 -12.49 -0.97
C PRO A 42 -0.67 -13.66 -1.34
N MET A 43 0.28 -13.44 -2.26
CA MET A 43 1.16 -14.50 -2.76
C MET A 43 2.25 -14.89 -1.76
N CYS A 44 2.85 -13.92 -1.05
CA CYS A 44 4.05 -14.16 -0.23
C CYS A 44 4.02 -13.55 1.18
N GLY A 45 2.92 -12.87 1.55
CA GLY A 45 2.75 -12.25 2.87
C GLY A 45 3.59 -11.01 3.12
N TYR A 46 4.38 -10.53 2.15
CA TYR A 46 5.18 -9.32 2.30
C TYR A 46 4.31 -8.07 2.35
N LEU A 47 4.64 -7.09 3.20
CA LEU A 47 3.93 -5.81 3.27
C LEU A 47 4.03 -5.08 1.93
N VAL A 48 2.90 -4.87 1.26
CA VAL A 48 2.87 -4.18 -0.05
C VAL A 48 2.54 -2.70 0.08
N GLN A 49 1.67 -2.33 1.02
CA GLN A 49 1.22 -0.95 1.18
C GLN A 49 0.69 -0.73 2.61
N ILE A 50 0.85 0.49 3.12
CA ILE A 50 0.11 0.99 4.29
C ILE A 50 -1.00 1.88 3.75
N ILE A 51 -2.23 1.61 4.17
CA ILE A 51 -3.43 2.30 3.70
C ILE A 51 -4.26 2.84 4.87
N PRO A 52 -5.05 3.91 4.69
CA PRO A 52 -6.08 4.32 5.64
C PRO A 52 -7.05 3.17 5.95
N VAL A 53 -7.52 3.08 7.19
CA VAL A 53 -8.52 2.08 7.60
C VAL A 53 -9.84 2.27 6.84
N THR A 54 -10.15 3.49 6.45
CA THR A 54 -11.34 3.87 5.69
C THR A 54 -11.23 3.60 4.19
N GLN A 55 -10.04 3.30 3.67
CA GLN A 55 -9.87 3.03 2.24
C GLN A 55 -10.44 1.65 1.88
N THR A 56 -11.42 1.66 0.98
CA THR A 56 -12.12 0.47 0.46
C THR A 56 -11.96 0.29 -1.04
N GLU A 57 -11.45 1.28 -1.76
CA GLU A 57 -11.26 1.21 -3.21
C GLU A 57 -10.14 0.25 -3.60
N ILE A 58 -10.29 -0.39 -4.76
CA ILE A 58 -9.28 -1.28 -5.34
C ILE A 58 -7.96 -0.52 -5.52
N VAL A 59 -6.87 -1.11 -5.03
CA VAL A 59 -5.51 -0.56 -5.16
C VAL A 59 -4.66 -1.45 -6.07
N PHE A 60 -3.96 -0.85 -7.01
CA PHE A 60 -2.96 -1.54 -7.81
C PHE A 60 -1.64 -1.57 -7.05
N VAL A 61 -1.11 -2.76 -6.79
CA VAL A 61 0.13 -2.94 -6.02
C VAL A 61 1.17 -3.71 -6.82
N LYS A 62 2.43 -3.45 -6.48
CA LYS A 62 3.58 -4.25 -6.92
C LYS A 62 4.31 -4.79 -5.70
N CYS A 63 4.36 -6.11 -5.56
CA CYS A 63 5.10 -6.74 -4.48
C CYS A 63 6.60 -6.72 -4.80
N HIS A 64 7.39 -6.02 -3.99
CA HIS A 64 8.84 -5.95 -4.19
C HIS A 64 9.56 -7.27 -3.91
N LYS A 65 8.96 -8.18 -3.12
CA LYS A 65 9.49 -9.51 -2.80
C LYS A 65 9.26 -10.52 -3.93
N CYS A 66 8.00 -10.87 -4.22
CA CYS A 66 7.67 -11.92 -5.20
C CYS A 66 7.35 -11.41 -6.61
N LYS A 67 7.43 -10.10 -6.85
CA LYS A 67 7.14 -9.44 -8.14
C LYS A 67 5.71 -9.56 -8.64
N PHE A 68 4.77 -10.03 -7.81
CA PHE A 68 3.34 -9.97 -8.11
C PHE A 68 2.94 -8.52 -8.42
N THR A 69 2.16 -8.35 -9.49
CA THR A 69 1.55 -7.08 -9.90
C THR A 69 0.08 -7.31 -10.16
N GLY A 70 -0.78 -6.45 -9.62
CA GLY A 70 -2.22 -6.59 -9.80
C GLY A 70 -3.06 -5.70 -8.89
N ALA A 71 -4.36 -5.72 -9.15
CA ALA A 71 -5.38 -5.07 -8.34
C ALA A 71 -5.68 -5.90 -7.08
N LEU A 72 -5.71 -5.25 -5.91
CA LEU A 72 -6.15 -5.82 -4.65
C LEU A 72 -7.24 -4.95 -4.05
N ASP A 73 -8.29 -5.58 -3.53
CA ASP A 73 -9.34 -4.88 -2.79
C ASP A 73 -9.01 -4.85 -1.28
N PRO A 74 -8.73 -3.67 -0.71
CA PRO A 74 -8.46 -3.52 0.71
C PRO A 74 -9.52 -4.13 1.63
N ALA A 75 -10.80 -4.11 1.26
CA ALA A 75 -11.91 -4.58 2.07
C ALA A 75 -11.87 -6.09 2.29
N TYR A 76 -11.47 -6.86 1.27
CA TYR A 76 -11.29 -8.32 1.38
C TYR A 76 -10.05 -8.67 2.20
N PHE A 77 -8.98 -7.89 2.07
CA PHE A 77 -7.76 -8.08 2.86
C PHE A 77 -7.83 -7.42 4.25
N ARG A 78 -8.99 -6.93 4.68
CA ARG A 78 -9.24 -6.30 6.00
C ARG A 78 -9.19 -7.29 7.17
N ARG A 79 -9.46 -8.57 6.91
CA ARG A 79 -9.73 -9.58 7.95
C ARG A 79 -8.87 -10.84 7.85
N VAL A 80 -7.66 -10.75 7.29
CA VAL A 80 -6.87 -11.96 7.07
C VAL A 80 -5.99 -12.29 8.28
N LYS A 81 -6.63 -12.70 9.39
CA LYS A 81 -5.95 -13.35 10.53
C LYS A 81 -5.58 -14.83 10.26
N ARG A 82 -6.03 -15.40 9.13
CA ARG A 82 -5.83 -16.83 8.75
C ARG A 82 -5.41 -17.00 7.27
N LEU A 83 -4.42 -16.24 6.83
CA LEU A 83 -3.91 -16.27 5.45
C LEU A 83 -3.38 -17.66 5.05
N SER A 84 -2.97 -18.49 6.02
CA SER A 84 -2.44 -19.84 5.78
C SER A 84 -3.44 -20.77 5.09
N ALA A 85 -4.68 -20.86 5.60
CA ALA A 85 -5.70 -21.76 5.07
C ALA A 85 -6.19 -21.35 3.66
N TYR A 86 -6.36 -20.04 3.43
CA TYR A 86 -6.75 -19.52 2.11
C TYR A 86 -5.64 -19.70 1.06
N ASN A 87 -4.38 -19.43 1.43
CA ASN A 87 -3.24 -19.62 0.54
C ASN A 87 -3.02 -21.10 0.20
N GLU A 88 -3.29 -22.01 1.14
CA GLU A 88 -3.27 -23.45 0.87
C GLU A 88 -4.34 -23.85 -0.15
N GLN A 89 -5.55 -23.30 -0.03
CA GLN A 89 -6.62 -23.56 -1.00
C GLN A 89 -6.32 -22.99 -2.38
N LEU A 90 -5.77 -21.76 -2.47
CA LEU A 90 -5.35 -21.19 -3.75
C LEU A 90 -4.24 -21.99 -4.42
N ARG A 91 -3.24 -22.48 -3.66
CA ARG A 91 -2.19 -23.37 -4.19
C ARG A 91 -2.79 -24.66 -4.77
N LYS A 92 -3.76 -25.26 -4.08
CA LYS A 92 -4.49 -26.46 -4.56
C LYS A 92 -5.32 -26.18 -5.81
N TYR A 93 -5.90 -25.00 -5.94
CA TYR A 93 -6.69 -24.62 -7.12
C TYR A 93 -5.79 -24.35 -8.34
N ALA A 94 -4.68 -23.65 -8.15
CA ALA A 94 -3.69 -23.39 -9.19
C ALA A 94 -3.05 -24.67 -9.72
N SER A 95 -2.75 -25.65 -8.86
CA SER A 95 -2.18 -26.94 -9.28
C SER A 95 -3.15 -27.83 -10.05
N ARG A 96 -4.47 -27.70 -9.82
CA ARG A 96 -5.51 -28.44 -10.57
C ARG A 96 -5.74 -27.90 -11.98
N LYS A 97 -5.44 -26.63 -12.24
CA LYS A 97 -5.68 -25.98 -13.53
C LYS A 97 -4.53 -26.22 -14.55
N ILE A 98 -3.42 -26.78 -14.10
CA ILE A 98 -2.24 -27.14 -14.94
C ILE A 98 -2.33 -28.60 -15.43
N ARG A 99 -3.41 -29.33 -15.11
CA ARG A 99 -3.62 -30.72 -15.52
C ARG A 99 -4.71 -30.84 -16.56
#